data_AF-A0A938WSC2-F1
#
_entry.id   AF-A0A938WSC2-F1
#
_cell.length_a   1.000
_cell.length_b   1.000
_cell.length_c   1.000
_cell.angle_alpha   90.00
_cell.angle_beta   90.00
_cell.angle_gamma   90.00
#
_symmetry.space_group_name_H-M   'P 1'
#
loop_
_entity.id
_entity.type
_entity.pdbx_description
1 polymer ?
#
loop_
_entity_poly.entity_id
_entity_poly.type
_entity_poly.pdbx_seq_one_letter_code
_entity_poly.pdbx_strand_id
1 'polypeptide(L)'
;MKLQNVITFRLSILKAIVIAVWAVCFYFAIIKEINNATDEALTDYAETLITDYLAGETLPESSEISGRQYVIRSIPAGYAARMQHIRYKDTEMFFEQRHRYEQARTITYIFQTDDGQWRELVVFTPSIDKNNMKRAILYWLIALYVVLLVGITVVNLWTIRHSMKPLKALLDWLNAYKLGKRSRPLDSNTKITEFSTLNDALRRSVERNERQYEQQKLFIANASHEMQTPLAVCTNRLEMLLDEDNLTETQMADIIKTLRTLKSLSATNRSLLLLCKIDNGQFVNRVTVDLETTTMKILPDLAAVYANRRIQVKTAFTGAAEVDIDEQLAGILIGNLLKNAFIHNVDGGEISVTSDGKTYTVANTGSLRPLDDSKIFERFYHSAGKKSSTGLGLSLVKAISNLYGLDIKYTFTGGMHTFTLSIGKA
;
A
#
# COMPACT_ATOMS: atom_id res chain seq x y z
N MET A 1 -10.69 17.25 -6.51
CA MET A 1 -9.54 18.03 -6.00
C MET A 1 -8.31 17.13 -5.91
N LYS A 2 -7.12 17.60 -6.29
CA LYS A 2 -5.87 16.84 -6.08
C LYS A 2 -5.61 16.68 -4.58
N LEU A 3 -5.20 15.49 -4.13
CA LEU A 3 -4.93 15.17 -2.71
C LEU A 3 -4.02 16.21 -2.04
N GLN A 4 -3.00 16.69 -2.76
CA GLN A 4 -2.08 17.74 -2.33
C GLN A 4 -2.80 19.03 -1.91
N ASN A 5 -3.82 19.46 -2.66
CA ASN A 5 -4.56 20.69 -2.37
C ASN A 5 -5.42 20.53 -1.12
N VAL A 6 -6.01 19.35 -0.91
CA VAL A 6 -6.82 19.05 0.27
C VAL A 6 -5.97 19.05 1.53
N ILE A 7 -4.81 18.38 1.50
CA ILE A 7 -3.86 18.35 2.63
C ILE A 7 -3.35 19.76 2.93
N THR A 8 -2.93 20.50 1.90
CA THR A 8 -2.41 21.86 2.08
C THR A 8 -3.48 22.79 2.67
N PHE A 9 -4.72 22.71 2.19
CA PHE A 9 -5.83 23.52 2.70
C PHE A 9 -6.12 23.23 4.17
N ARG A 10 -6.27 21.95 4.56
CA ARG A 10 -6.52 21.55 5.95
C ARG A 10 -5.39 22.00 6.89
N LEU A 11 -4.13 21.79 6.47
CA LEU A 11 -2.98 22.24 7.25
C LEU A 11 -2.91 23.76 7.36
N SER A 12 -3.32 24.50 6.33
CA SER A 12 -3.32 25.97 6.35
C SER A 12 -4.34 26.52 7.35
N ILE A 13 -5.53 25.91 7.42
CA ILE A 13 -6.54 26.28 8.43
C ILE A 13 -6.00 26.05 9.85
N LEU A 14 -5.43 24.86 10.11
CA LEU A 14 -4.90 24.54 11.44
C LEU A 14 -3.78 25.51 11.83
N LYS A 15 -2.85 25.82 10.92
CA LYS A 15 -1.77 26.79 11.15
C LYS A 15 -2.31 28.19 11.42
N ALA A 16 -3.33 28.63 10.67
CA ALA A 16 -3.95 29.92 10.88
C ALA A 16 -4.55 30.04 12.29
N ILE A 17 -5.21 28.98 12.78
CA ILE A 17 -5.76 28.93 14.14
C ILE A 17 -4.65 29.03 15.19
N VAL A 18 -3.59 28.22 15.05
CA VAL A 18 -2.46 28.23 16.00
C VAL A 18 -1.76 29.59 16.04
N ILE A 19 -1.51 30.18 14.87
CA ILE A 19 -0.89 31.50 14.74
C ILE A 19 -1.81 32.58 15.34
N ALA A 20 -3.12 32.53 15.11
CA ALA A 20 -4.06 33.48 15.66
C ALA A 20 -4.11 33.43 17.20
N VAL A 21 -4.14 32.23 17.79
CA VAL A 21 -4.11 32.07 19.26
C VAL A 21 -2.81 32.64 19.82
N TRP A 22 -1.67 32.34 19.22
CA TRP A 22 -0.38 32.84 19.68
C TRP A 22 -0.26 34.37 19.52
N ALA A 23 -0.78 34.93 18.42
CA ALA A 23 -0.83 36.37 18.18
C ALA A 23 -1.64 37.12 19.25
N VAL A 24 -2.79 36.59 19.66
CA VAL A 24 -3.61 37.17 20.73
C VAL A 24 -2.87 37.13 22.07
N CYS A 25 -2.30 35.99 22.45
CA CYS A 25 -1.52 35.86 23.69
C CYS A 25 -0.32 36.83 23.71
N PHE A 26 0.41 36.93 22.59
CA PHE A 26 1.57 37.80 22.46
C PHE A 26 1.18 39.29 22.53
N TYR A 27 0.06 39.68 21.91
CA TYR A 27 -0.46 41.05 21.99
C TYR A 27 -0.78 41.46 23.43
N PHE A 28 -1.45 40.60 24.21
CA PHE A 28 -1.73 40.87 25.61
C PHE A 28 -0.46 40.94 26.48
N ALA A 29 0.52 40.07 26.22
CA ALA A 29 1.80 40.10 26.92
C ALA A 29 2.54 41.43 26.69
N ILE A 30 2.64 41.89 25.45
CA ILE A 30 3.28 43.18 25.13
C ILE A 30 2.54 44.36 25.78
N ILE A 31 1.20 44.38 25.73
CA ILE A 31 0.45 45.48 26.36
C ILE A 31 0.68 45.53 27.86
N LYS A 32 0.71 44.36 28.52
CA LYS A 32 1.00 44.27 29.94
C LYS A 32 2.39 44.84 30.24
N GLU A 33 3.39 44.47 29.45
CA GLU A 33 4.76 44.95 29.61
C GLU A 33 4.87 46.47 29.41
N ILE A 34 4.24 47.02 28.36
CA ILE A 34 4.21 48.46 28.11
C ILE A 34 3.54 49.21 29.27
N ASN A 35 2.43 48.68 29.80
CA ASN A 35 1.75 49.30 30.94
C ASN A 35 2.66 49.31 32.18
N ASN A 36 3.28 48.18 32.51
CA ASN A 36 4.19 48.07 33.66
C ASN A 36 5.37 49.03 33.53
N ALA A 37 6.04 49.06 32.37
CA ALA A 37 7.16 49.96 32.11
C ALA A 37 6.74 51.44 32.19
N THR A 38 5.51 51.79 31.78
CA THR A 38 5.00 53.16 31.91
C THR A 38 4.76 53.52 33.38
N ASP A 39 4.16 52.62 34.15
CA ASP A 39 3.83 52.83 35.56
C ASP A 39 5.11 52.90 36.42
N GLU A 40 6.11 52.07 36.15
CA GLU A 40 7.45 52.11 36.78
C GLU A 40 8.16 53.44 36.48
N ALA A 41 8.19 53.84 35.21
CA ALA A 41 8.83 55.09 34.82
C ALA A 41 8.16 56.35 35.43
N LEU A 42 6.86 56.31 35.67
CA LEU A 42 6.13 57.36 36.39
C LEU A 42 6.46 57.37 37.89
N THR A 43 6.65 56.19 38.48
CA THR A 43 7.02 56.00 39.89
C THR A 43 8.40 56.59 40.16
N ASP A 44 9.41 56.18 39.39
CA ASP A 44 10.80 56.67 39.55
C ASP A 44 10.88 58.20 39.45
N TYR A 45 10.13 58.77 38.51
CA TYR A 45 10.09 60.22 38.32
C TYR A 45 9.39 60.95 39.47
N ALA A 46 8.30 60.37 39.99
CA ALA A 46 7.60 60.94 41.14
C ALA A 46 8.46 60.87 42.41
N GLU A 47 9.17 59.76 42.65
CA GLU A 47 10.06 59.61 43.79
C GLU A 47 11.23 60.61 43.72
N THR A 48 11.84 60.77 42.56
CA THR A 48 12.91 61.78 42.33
C THR A 48 12.40 63.18 42.67
N LEU A 49 11.22 63.57 42.16
CA LEU A 49 10.62 64.88 42.44
C LEU A 49 10.31 65.08 43.93
N ILE A 50 9.87 64.04 44.64
CA ILE A 50 9.61 64.13 46.08
C ILE A 50 10.92 64.32 46.84
N THR A 51 11.98 63.56 46.48
CA THR A 51 13.29 63.67 47.10
C THR A 51 13.90 65.06 46.91
N ASP A 52 13.91 65.58 45.68
CA ASP A 52 14.46 66.90 45.36
C ASP A 52 13.67 68.01 46.07
N TYR A 53 12.34 67.85 46.14
CA TYR A 53 11.46 68.81 46.83
C TYR A 53 11.69 68.85 48.34
N LEU A 54 11.89 67.70 48.99
CA LEU A 54 12.19 67.62 50.42
C LEU A 54 13.62 68.09 50.74
N ALA A 55 14.57 67.94 49.81
CA ALA A 55 15.94 68.45 49.96
C ALA A 55 16.04 69.99 49.81
N GLY A 56 14.94 70.66 49.45
CA GLY A 56 14.91 72.11 49.22
C GLY A 56 15.57 72.55 47.91
N GLU A 57 15.79 71.61 46.98
CA GLU A 57 16.32 71.93 45.66
C GLU A 57 15.27 72.62 44.78
N THR A 58 15.72 73.46 43.85
CA THR A 58 14.83 74.09 42.88
C THR A 58 14.31 73.03 41.91
N LEU A 59 13.03 72.72 42.00
CA LEU A 59 12.38 71.82 41.06
C LEU A 59 12.52 72.34 39.61
N PRO A 60 12.55 71.45 38.61
CA PRO A 60 12.72 71.84 37.21
C PRO A 60 11.64 72.85 36.77
N GLU A 61 12.06 74.03 36.28
CA GLU A 61 11.13 75.06 35.77
C GLU A 61 10.32 74.57 34.56
N SER A 62 10.87 73.65 33.79
CA SER A 62 10.19 73.04 32.66
C SER A 62 9.49 71.75 33.08
N SER A 63 8.16 71.77 32.98
CA SER A 63 7.25 70.64 33.12
C SER A 63 7.44 69.56 32.02
N GLU A 64 8.61 69.43 31.40
CA GLU A 64 8.77 68.63 30.19
C GLU A 64 10.14 67.93 30.07
N ILE A 65 10.67 67.39 31.17
CA ILE A 65 11.76 66.41 31.03
C ILE A 65 11.13 65.11 30.52
N SER A 66 11.34 64.81 29.23
CA SER A 66 10.83 63.60 28.53
C SER A 66 9.30 63.46 28.45
N GLY A 67 8.57 64.57 28.25
CA GLY A 67 7.11 64.56 28.03
C GLY A 67 6.27 64.27 29.28
N ARG A 68 6.88 64.29 30.47
CA ARG A 68 6.22 64.08 31.77
C ARG A 68 6.00 65.42 32.47
N GLN A 69 4.77 65.65 32.92
CA GLN A 69 4.35 66.86 33.63
C GLN A 69 4.05 66.54 35.10
N TYR A 70 4.21 67.53 35.97
CA TYR A 70 3.84 67.39 37.37
C TYR A 70 3.12 68.63 37.89
N VAL A 71 2.25 68.43 38.89
CA VAL A 71 1.54 69.48 39.61
C VAL A 71 1.60 69.18 41.10
N ILE A 72 2.07 70.14 41.91
CA ILE A 72 2.08 70.04 43.37
C ILE A 72 1.05 70.99 43.96
N ARG A 73 0.19 70.50 44.85
CA ARG A 73 -0.84 71.30 45.54
C ARG A 73 -0.82 71.03 47.04
N SER A 74 -1.10 72.06 47.84
CA SER A 74 -1.32 71.88 49.29
C SER A 74 -2.71 71.31 49.55
N ILE A 75 -2.81 70.33 50.43
CA ILE A 75 -4.07 69.65 50.77
C ILE A 75 -4.34 69.67 52.28
N PRO A 76 -5.62 69.71 52.71
CA PRO A 76 -5.97 69.64 54.13
C PRO A 76 -5.63 68.27 54.74
N ALA A 77 -5.19 68.26 56.01
CA ALA A 77 -4.83 67.02 56.73
C ALA A 77 -5.97 65.99 56.79
N GLY A 78 -7.24 66.43 56.86
CA GLY A 78 -8.40 65.55 56.84
C GLY A 78 -8.67 64.86 55.49
N TYR A 79 -8.17 65.43 54.39
CA TYR A 79 -8.23 64.83 53.05
C TYR A 79 -7.10 63.81 52.88
N ALA A 80 -5.89 64.15 53.33
CA ALA A 80 -4.73 63.23 53.31
C ALA A 80 -5.00 61.93 54.09
N ALA A 81 -5.65 62.01 55.26
CA ALA A 81 -5.94 60.86 56.10
C ALA A 81 -6.98 59.88 55.51
N ARG A 82 -7.79 60.30 54.53
CA ARG A 82 -8.85 59.47 53.92
C ARG A 82 -8.45 58.84 52.59
N MET A 83 -7.32 59.24 52.03
CA MET A 83 -6.95 58.93 50.66
C MET A 83 -5.79 57.92 50.61
N GLN A 84 -5.76 57.08 49.57
CA GLN A 84 -4.59 56.25 49.30
C GLN A 84 -3.40 57.14 48.95
N HIS A 85 -2.25 56.87 49.58
CA HIS A 85 -1.06 57.72 49.46
C HIS A 85 -0.40 57.58 48.08
N ILE A 86 -0.62 56.48 47.37
CA ILE A 86 -0.17 56.26 45.98
C ILE A 86 -1.36 55.77 45.16
N ARG A 87 -1.64 56.42 44.02
CA ARG A 87 -2.75 56.02 43.14
C ARG A 87 -2.43 56.25 41.66
N TYR A 88 -2.68 55.22 40.85
CA TYR A 88 -2.64 55.29 39.39
C TYR A 88 -4.04 55.52 38.82
N LYS A 89 -4.17 56.44 37.87
CA LYS A 89 -5.46 56.73 37.22
C LYS A 89 -5.25 57.20 35.78
N ASP A 90 -6.18 56.83 34.90
CA ASP A 90 -6.29 57.44 33.57
C ASP A 90 -7.29 58.62 33.66
N THR A 91 -6.87 59.83 33.28
CA THR A 91 -7.67 61.06 33.40
C THR A 91 -7.29 62.07 32.34
N GLU A 92 -8.22 62.95 31.99
CA GLU A 92 -7.94 64.07 31.10
C GLU A 92 -7.19 65.17 31.86
N MET A 93 -5.99 65.47 31.39
CA MET A 93 -5.15 66.55 31.91
C MET A 93 -5.02 67.64 30.86
N PHE A 94 -5.03 68.90 31.31
CA PHE A 94 -4.80 70.04 30.44
C PHE A 94 -3.30 70.23 30.22
N PHE A 95 -2.85 70.18 28.97
CA PHE A 95 -1.45 70.41 28.61
C PHE A 95 -1.27 71.88 28.19
N GLU A 96 -0.66 72.68 29.06
CA GLU A 96 -0.55 74.15 28.87
C GLU A 96 0.12 74.54 27.55
N GLN A 97 1.19 73.85 27.13
CA GLN A 97 1.87 74.17 25.87
C GLN A 97 1.01 73.86 24.64
N ARG A 98 0.27 72.74 24.66
CA ARG A 98 -0.59 72.30 23.54
C ARG A 98 -1.99 72.90 23.57
N HIS A 99 -2.32 73.64 24.63
CA HIS A 99 -3.60 74.32 24.84
C HIS A 99 -4.82 73.39 24.69
N ARG A 100 -4.70 72.12 25.09
CA ARG A 100 -5.78 71.13 24.97
C ARG A 100 -5.75 70.10 26.10
N TYR A 101 -6.92 69.56 26.41
CA TYR A 101 -7.05 68.38 27.26
C TYR A 101 -6.64 67.14 26.48
N GLU A 102 -5.73 66.34 27.02
CA GLU A 102 -5.38 65.02 26.48
C GLU A 102 -5.59 63.95 27.55
N GLN A 103 -5.93 62.74 27.14
CA GLN A 103 -5.91 61.61 28.06
C GLN A 103 -4.48 61.37 28.51
N ALA A 104 -4.28 61.27 29.82
CA ALA A 104 -2.98 61.04 30.44
C ALA A 104 -3.08 59.91 31.47
N ARG A 105 -1.97 59.18 31.61
CA ARG A 105 -1.75 58.26 32.74
C ARG A 105 -1.15 59.08 33.87
N THR A 106 -1.78 59.06 35.04
CA THR A 106 -1.40 59.88 36.19
C THR A 106 -1.03 59.00 37.37
N ILE A 107 0.03 59.34 38.10
CA ILE A 107 0.34 58.84 39.44
C ILE A 107 0.20 59.99 40.45
N THR A 108 -0.53 59.73 41.53
CA THR A 108 -0.73 60.70 42.62
C THR A 108 0.00 60.22 43.86
N TYR A 109 0.87 61.05 44.41
CA TYR A 109 1.51 60.89 45.71
C TYR A 109 0.97 61.90 46.71
N ILE A 110 0.67 61.44 47.92
CA ILE A 110 0.40 62.31 49.07
C ILE A 110 1.53 62.15 50.06
N PHE A 111 2.22 63.25 50.36
CA PHE A 111 3.35 63.27 51.28
C PHE A 111 3.28 64.47 52.22
N GLN A 112 3.99 64.37 53.35
CA GLN A 112 4.09 65.44 54.33
C GLN A 112 5.46 66.09 54.22
N THR A 113 5.51 67.42 54.21
CA THR A 113 6.75 68.20 54.27
C THR A 113 7.25 68.33 55.70
N ASP A 114 8.53 68.66 55.88
CA ASP A 114 9.15 68.87 57.19
C ASP A 114 8.42 69.94 58.04
N ASP A 115 7.76 70.91 57.40
CA ASP A 115 6.91 71.92 58.03
C ASP A 115 5.53 71.40 58.52
N GLY A 116 5.29 70.08 58.44
CA GLY A 116 4.06 69.42 58.86
C GLY A 116 2.86 69.58 57.89
N GLN A 117 3.02 70.29 56.78
CA GLN A 117 1.98 70.47 55.76
C GLN A 117 1.86 69.25 54.83
N TRP A 118 0.63 68.91 54.45
CA TRP A 118 0.36 67.84 53.48
C TRP A 118 0.31 68.39 52.06
N ARG A 119 0.96 67.69 51.13
CA ARG A 119 0.97 68.03 49.70
C ARG A 119 0.58 66.84 48.84
N GLU A 120 -0.08 67.14 47.73
CA GLU A 120 -0.43 66.18 46.67
C GLU A 120 0.45 66.49 45.44
N LEU A 121 1.28 65.53 45.04
CA LEU A 121 2.03 65.53 43.79
C LEU A 121 1.28 64.67 42.78
N VAL A 122 0.91 65.26 41.65
CA VAL A 122 0.33 64.53 40.51
C VAL A 122 1.31 64.59 39.36
N VAL A 123 1.89 63.45 39.01
CA VAL A 123 2.73 63.28 37.82
C VAL A 123 1.91 62.63 36.73
N PHE A 124 2.05 63.09 35.48
CA PHE A 124 1.30 62.54 34.37
C PHE A 124 2.07 62.54 33.04
N THR A 125 1.75 61.56 32.20
CA THR A 125 2.29 61.39 30.84
C THR A 125 1.15 61.24 29.83
N PRO A 126 1.24 61.81 28.61
CA PRO A 126 0.22 61.63 27.57
C PRO A 126 -0.03 60.15 27.24
N SER A 127 -1.29 59.73 27.25
CA SER A 127 -1.71 58.39 26.80
C SER A 127 -1.78 58.28 25.27
N ILE A 128 -1.69 59.40 24.54
CA ILE A 128 -1.69 59.43 23.07
C ILE A 128 -0.47 58.69 22.51
N ASP A 129 0.71 58.89 23.09
CA ASP A 129 1.94 58.20 22.65
C ASP A 129 1.81 56.68 22.85
N LYS A 130 1.25 56.27 23.99
CA LYS A 130 0.95 54.87 24.30
C LYS A 130 -0.05 54.24 23.32
N ASN A 131 -1.11 54.96 22.94
CA ASN A 131 -2.11 54.46 22.00
C ASN A 131 -1.57 54.35 20.56
N ASN A 132 -0.72 55.31 20.15
CA ASN A 132 -0.04 55.25 18.85
C ASN A 132 0.96 54.10 18.80
N MET A 133 1.74 53.88 19.85
CA MET A 133 2.62 52.72 19.97
C MET A 133 1.85 51.40 19.92
N LYS A 134 0.73 51.28 20.66
CA LYS A 134 -0.13 50.09 20.61
C LYS A 134 -0.66 49.80 19.20
N ARG A 135 -1.11 50.82 18.47
CA ARG A 135 -1.58 50.67 17.08
C ARG A 135 -0.43 50.26 16.15
N ALA A 136 0.73 50.91 16.26
CA ALA A 136 1.91 50.59 15.45
C ALA A 136 2.34 49.14 15.68
N ILE A 137 2.42 48.70 16.94
CA ILE A 137 2.74 47.32 17.32
C ILE A 137 1.69 46.37 16.74
N LEU A 138 0.40 46.67 16.86
CA LEU A 138 -0.66 45.83 16.31
C LEU A 138 -0.52 45.64 14.78
N TYR A 139 -0.26 46.72 14.02
CA TYR A 139 -0.08 46.62 12.58
C TYR A 139 1.14 45.78 12.20
N TRP A 140 2.28 46.01 12.84
CA TRP A 140 3.50 45.24 12.58
C TRP A 140 3.37 43.78 13.01
N LEU A 141 2.66 43.51 14.10
CA LEU A 141 2.34 42.17 14.58
C LEU A 141 1.46 41.42 13.57
N ILE A 142 0.39 42.05 13.07
CA ILE A 142 -0.46 41.47 12.02
C ILE A 142 0.37 41.22 10.75
N ALA A 143 1.15 42.19 10.29
CA ALA A 143 1.98 42.06 9.10
C ALA A 143 2.98 40.89 9.23
N LEU A 144 3.66 40.78 10.37
CA LEU A 144 4.59 39.69 10.67
C LEU A 144 3.91 38.32 10.56
N TYR A 145 2.74 38.15 11.18
CA TYR A 145 2.03 36.86 11.15
C TYR A 145 1.47 36.51 9.78
N VAL A 146 1.02 37.50 9.00
CA VAL A 146 0.59 37.27 7.62
C VAL A 146 1.76 36.78 6.77
N VAL A 147 2.93 37.43 6.87
CA VAL A 147 4.15 37.00 6.16
C VAL A 147 4.57 35.59 6.58
N LEU A 148 4.53 35.29 7.88
CA LEU A 148 4.87 33.98 8.42
C LEU A 148 3.89 32.89 7.94
N LEU A 149 2.57 33.18 7.95
CA LEU A 149 1.55 32.26 7.46
C LEU A 149 1.75 31.96 5.97
N VAL A 150 1.97 32.98 5.15
CA VAL A 150 2.23 32.81 3.71
C VAL A 150 3.51 32.03 3.48
N GLY A 151 4.61 32.36 4.16
CA GLY A 151 5.89 31.68 4.04
C GLY A 151 5.80 30.19 4.37
N ILE A 152 5.20 29.84 5.51
CA ILE A 152 5.00 28.43 5.91
C ILE A 152 4.09 27.70 4.92
N THR A 153 3.06 28.37 4.38
CA THR A 153 2.15 27.77 3.38
C THR A 153 2.88 27.48 2.08
N VAL A 154 3.72 28.39 1.60
CA VAL A 154 4.53 28.23 0.38
C VAL A 154 5.53 27.09 0.53
N VAL A 155 6.30 27.06 1.64
CA VAL A 155 7.26 25.98 1.91
C VAL A 155 6.55 24.63 2.00
N ASN A 156 5.42 24.56 2.70
CA ASN A 156 4.65 23.33 2.82
C ASN A 156 4.12 22.83 1.47
N LEU A 157 3.60 23.73 0.63
CA LEU A 157 3.14 23.40 -0.71
C LEU A 157 4.29 22.88 -1.59
N TRP A 158 5.46 23.51 -1.49
CA TRP A 158 6.66 23.07 -2.20
C TRP A 158 7.10 21.66 -1.75
N THR A 159 7.19 21.43 -0.45
CA THR A 159 7.55 20.12 0.14
C THR A 159 6.56 19.03 -0.29
N ILE A 160 5.25 19.25 -0.14
CA ILE A 160 4.23 18.26 -0.51
C ILE A 160 4.30 17.94 -2.02
N ARG A 161 4.46 18.96 -2.87
CA ARG A 161 4.59 18.74 -4.31
C ARG A 161 5.83 17.93 -4.66
N HIS A 162 6.95 18.20 -4.00
CA HIS A 162 8.20 17.47 -4.22
C HIS A 162 8.08 16.01 -3.76
N SER A 163 7.59 15.77 -2.53
CA SER A 163 7.45 14.43 -1.96
C SER A 163 6.46 13.54 -2.70
N MET A 164 5.49 14.12 -3.40
CA MET A 164 4.46 13.39 -4.16
C MET A 164 4.83 13.15 -5.63
N LYS A 165 5.96 13.65 -6.13
CA LYS A 165 6.43 13.37 -7.50
C LYS A 165 6.57 11.86 -7.78
N PRO A 166 7.15 11.04 -6.88
CA PRO A 166 7.28 9.60 -7.11
C PRO A 166 5.94 8.89 -7.26
N LEU A 167 4.97 9.24 -6.40
CA LEU A 167 3.61 8.67 -6.49
C LEU A 167 2.95 9.01 -7.82
N LYS A 168 3.12 10.25 -8.31
CA LYS A 168 2.59 10.64 -9.61
C LYS A 168 3.25 9.85 -10.74
N ALA A 169 4.57 9.67 -10.70
CA ALA A 169 5.29 8.87 -11.69
C ALA A 169 4.82 7.41 -11.72
N LEU A 170 4.58 6.81 -10.54
CA LEU A 170 4.00 5.46 -10.44
C LEU A 170 2.58 5.40 -11.03
N LEU A 171 1.73 6.39 -10.74
CA LEU A 171 0.37 6.44 -11.30
C LEU A 171 0.38 6.62 -12.81
N ASP A 172 1.26 7.49 -13.34
CA ASP A 172 1.41 7.71 -14.77
C ASP A 172 1.92 6.43 -15.45
N TRP A 173 2.86 5.72 -14.82
CA TRP A 173 3.34 4.42 -15.29
C TRP A 173 2.24 3.35 -15.30
N LEU A 174 1.45 3.26 -14.21
CA LEU A 174 0.35 2.31 -14.10
C LEU A 174 -0.78 2.61 -15.11
N ASN A 175 -1.08 3.88 -15.36
CA ASN A 175 -2.06 4.28 -16.38
C ASN A 175 -1.58 3.97 -17.82
N ALA A 176 -0.26 4.02 -18.04
CA ALA A 176 0.33 3.66 -19.33
C ALA A 176 0.49 2.14 -19.52
N TYR A 177 0.51 1.38 -18.42
CA TYR A 177 0.66 -0.07 -18.44
C TYR A 177 -0.50 -0.73 -19.19
N LYS A 178 -0.15 -1.61 -20.13
CA LYS A 178 -1.10 -2.45 -20.87
C LYS A 178 -0.59 -3.88 -20.88
N LEU A 179 -1.42 -4.81 -20.41
CA LEU A 179 -1.12 -6.23 -20.35
C LEU A 179 -0.74 -6.77 -21.76
N GLY A 180 0.31 -7.57 -21.85
CA GLY A 180 0.77 -8.17 -23.11
C GLY A 180 1.52 -7.23 -24.06
N LYS A 181 1.83 -5.99 -23.63
CA LYS A 181 2.71 -5.06 -24.36
C LYS A 181 3.95 -4.77 -23.52
N ARG A 182 5.11 -4.68 -24.17
CA ARG A 182 6.36 -4.25 -23.52
C ARG A 182 6.16 -2.87 -22.90
N SER A 183 5.99 -2.85 -21.59
CA SER A 183 5.89 -1.63 -20.81
C SER A 183 7.29 -1.16 -20.45
N ARG A 184 7.48 0.16 -20.33
CA ARG A 184 8.76 0.73 -19.89
C ARG A 184 9.05 0.26 -18.46
N PRO A 185 10.32 0.04 -18.08
CA PRO A 185 10.65 -0.23 -16.69
C PRO A 185 10.22 0.95 -15.80
N LEU A 186 9.77 0.65 -14.58
CA LEU A 186 9.42 1.67 -13.60
C LEU A 186 10.72 2.26 -13.04
N ASP A 187 11.19 3.36 -13.63
CA ASP A 187 12.35 4.12 -13.14
C ASP A 187 11.93 5.09 -12.02
N SER A 188 11.69 4.57 -10.82
CA SER A 188 11.35 5.41 -9.66
C SER A 188 12.25 5.13 -8.46
N ASN A 189 13.52 5.54 -8.59
CA ASN A 189 14.47 5.56 -7.48
C ASN A 189 14.01 6.61 -6.45
N THR A 190 13.37 6.16 -5.38
CA THR A 190 12.73 7.02 -4.37
C THR A 190 13.40 6.80 -3.03
N LYS A 191 13.79 7.87 -2.34
CA LYS A 191 14.42 7.80 -0.99
C LYS A 191 13.43 7.47 0.14
N ILE A 192 12.13 7.57 -0.14
CA ILE A 192 11.05 7.33 0.82
C ILE A 192 10.72 5.83 0.82
N THR A 193 10.84 5.19 1.98
CA THR A 193 10.70 3.75 2.19
C THR A 193 9.31 3.23 1.83
N GLU A 194 8.24 3.98 2.15
CA GLU A 194 6.87 3.59 1.85
C GLU A 194 6.62 3.55 0.33
N PHE A 195 7.14 4.53 -0.42
CA PHE A 195 7.03 4.54 -1.87
C PHE A 195 7.90 3.45 -2.51
N SER A 196 9.09 3.17 -1.97
CA SER A 196 9.91 2.04 -2.46
C SER A 196 9.18 0.70 -2.28
N THR A 197 8.63 0.46 -1.09
CA THR A 197 7.88 -0.76 -0.79
C THR A 197 6.67 -0.92 -1.71
N LEU A 198 5.93 0.17 -1.95
CA LEU A 198 4.79 0.18 -2.88
C LEU A 198 5.23 -0.10 -4.33
N ASN A 199 6.32 0.52 -4.79
CA ASN A 199 6.89 0.27 -6.12
C ASN A 199 7.24 -1.22 -6.28
N ASP A 200 7.89 -1.83 -5.29
CA ASP A 200 8.30 -3.23 -5.32
C ASP A 200 7.10 -4.20 -5.27
N ALA A 201 6.07 -3.88 -4.49
CA ALA A 201 4.85 -4.68 -4.45
C ALA A 201 4.10 -4.63 -5.79
N LEU A 202 3.97 -3.43 -6.37
CA LEU A 202 3.31 -3.25 -7.66
C LEU A 202 4.10 -3.91 -8.79
N ARG A 203 5.44 -3.78 -8.80
CA ARG A 203 6.31 -4.44 -9.78
C ARG A 203 6.11 -5.96 -9.76
N ARG A 204 6.15 -6.56 -8.57
CA ARG A 204 5.90 -8.01 -8.39
C ARG A 204 4.52 -8.42 -8.88
N SER A 205 3.49 -7.62 -8.61
CA SER A 205 2.13 -7.90 -9.08
C SER A 205 2.01 -7.83 -10.60
N VAL A 206 2.63 -6.82 -11.24
CA VAL A 206 2.65 -6.70 -12.70
C VAL A 206 3.41 -7.86 -13.35
N GLU A 207 4.60 -8.21 -12.84
CA GLU A 207 5.38 -9.35 -13.33
C GLU A 207 4.59 -10.66 -13.23
N ARG A 208 3.87 -10.87 -12.11
CA ARG A 208 3.00 -12.03 -11.93
C ARG A 208 1.87 -12.05 -12.96
N ASN A 209 1.18 -10.93 -13.16
CA ASN A 209 0.08 -10.81 -14.12
C ASN A 209 0.56 -11.06 -15.56
N GLU A 210 1.72 -10.53 -15.94
CA GLU A 210 2.27 -10.74 -17.29
C GLU A 210 2.63 -12.22 -17.53
N ARG A 211 3.24 -12.88 -16.52
CA ARG A 211 3.50 -14.33 -16.60
C ARG A 211 2.22 -15.15 -16.77
N GLN A 212 1.17 -14.83 -16.00
CA GLN A 212 -0.12 -15.50 -16.11
C GLN A 212 -0.77 -15.26 -17.47
N TYR A 213 -0.69 -14.04 -17.99
CA TYR A 213 -1.20 -13.69 -19.31
C TYR A 213 -0.50 -14.46 -20.43
N GLU A 214 0.84 -14.52 -20.42
CA GLU A 214 1.60 -15.28 -21.42
C GLU A 214 1.31 -16.79 -21.33
N GLN A 215 1.20 -17.35 -20.12
CA GLN A 215 0.77 -18.74 -19.94
C GLN A 215 -0.62 -19.01 -20.52
N GLN A 216 -1.58 -18.11 -20.29
CA GLN A 216 -2.93 -18.22 -20.83
C GLN A 216 -2.94 -18.10 -22.36
N LYS A 217 -2.15 -17.18 -22.92
CA LYS A 217 -2.02 -16.99 -24.37
C LYS A 217 -1.44 -18.22 -25.05
N LEU A 218 -0.33 -18.76 -24.51
CA LEU A 218 0.27 -20.01 -24.99
C LEU A 218 -0.71 -21.18 -24.89
N PHE A 219 -1.48 -21.25 -23.80
CA PHE A 219 -2.51 -22.26 -23.62
C PHE A 219 -3.59 -22.19 -24.72
N ILE A 220 -4.13 -21.01 -25.01
CA ILE A 220 -5.16 -20.84 -26.06
C ILE A 220 -4.59 -21.19 -27.43
N ALA A 221 -3.36 -20.75 -27.72
CA ALA A 221 -2.69 -21.05 -28.99
C ALA A 221 -2.49 -22.56 -29.18
N ASN A 222 -1.93 -23.25 -28.18
CA ASN A 222 -1.68 -24.69 -28.23
C ASN A 222 -2.98 -25.49 -28.27
N ALA A 223 -3.98 -25.12 -27.46
CA ALA A 223 -5.29 -25.76 -27.48
C ALA A 223 -5.95 -25.64 -28.86
N SER A 224 -5.88 -24.46 -29.48
CA SER A 224 -6.44 -24.26 -30.83
C SER A 224 -5.74 -25.16 -31.86
N HIS A 225 -4.41 -25.24 -31.82
CA HIS A 225 -3.62 -26.05 -32.76
C HIS A 225 -3.89 -27.56 -32.61
N GLU A 226 -3.93 -28.04 -31.36
CA GLU A 226 -4.19 -29.44 -31.02
C GLU A 226 -5.64 -29.84 -31.29
N MET A 227 -6.58 -28.89 -31.33
CA MET A 227 -7.96 -29.14 -31.75
C MET A 227 -8.14 -29.11 -33.28
N GLN A 228 -7.48 -28.17 -33.97
CA GLN A 228 -7.61 -27.99 -35.42
C GLN A 228 -7.06 -29.17 -36.21
N THR A 229 -5.93 -29.74 -35.79
CA THR A 229 -5.28 -30.86 -36.49
C THR A 229 -6.18 -32.10 -36.59
N PRO A 230 -6.74 -32.66 -35.50
CA PRO A 230 -7.65 -33.80 -35.58
C PRO A 230 -8.97 -33.42 -36.28
N LEU A 231 -9.46 -32.19 -36.13
CA LEU A 231 -10.67 -31.74 -36.84
C LEU A 231 -10.47 -31.76 -38.35
N ALA A 232 -9.34 -31.23 -38.86
CA ALA A 232 -9.00 -31.24 -40.28
C ALA A 232 -8.86 -32.67 -40.83
N VAL A 233 -8.26 -33.59 -40.05
CA VAL A 233 -8.17 -35.01 -40.42
C VAL A 233 -9.55 -35.66 -40.50
N CYS A 234 -10.45 -35.34 -39.56
CA CYS A 234 -11.83 -35.84 -39.61
C CYS A 234 -12.59 -35.29 -40.82
N THR A 235 -12.49 -33.99 -41.07
CA THR A 235 -13.16 -33.34 -42.21
C THR A 235 -12.69 -33.92 -43.53
N ASN A 236 -11.38 -34.03 -43.75
CA ASN A 236 -10.83 -34.59 -44.99
C ASN A 236 -11.26 -36.05 -45.22
N ARG A 237 -11.33 -36.86 -44.17
CA ARG A 237 -11.82 -38.25 -44.27
C ARG A 237 -13.31 -38.34 -44.57
N LEU A 238 -14.11 -37.45 -43.98
CA LEU A 238 -15.54 -37.38 -44.28
C LEU A 238 -15.80 -36.90 -45.71
N GLU A 239 -15.03 -35.93 -46.20
CA GLU A 239 -15.06 -35.47 -47.60
C GLU A 239 -14.74 -36.62 -48.57
N MET A 240 -13.68 -37.41 -48.32
CA MET A 240 -13.36 -38.59 -49.14
C MET A 240 -14.45 -39.66 -49.13
N LEU A 241 -15.28 -39.74 -48.07
CA LEU A 241 -16.40 -40.68 -47.98
C LEU A 241 -17.68 -40.15 -48.65
N LEU A 242 -17.79 -38.83 -48.84
CA LEU A 242 -18.95 -38.17 -49.45
C LEU A 242 -18.91 -38.19 -50.99
N ASP A 243 -17.72 -38.38 -51.58
CA ASP A 243 -17.51 -38.35 -53.04
C ASP A 243 -17.85 -39.68 -53.76
N GLU A 244 -18.29 -40.73 -53.05
CA GLU A 244 -18.59 -42.05 -53.67
C GLU A 244 -19.99 -42.60 -53.32
N ASP A 245 -20.61 -43.29 -54.29
CA ASP A 245 -22.01 -43.77 -54.24
C ASP A 245 -22.24 -45.01 -53.35
N ASN A 246 -21.20 -45.75 -52.93
CA ASN A 246 -21.31 -46.98 -52.10
C ASN A 246 -20.14 -47.14 -51.11
N LEU A 247 -20.43 -47.54 -49.86
CA LEU A 247 -19.43 -47.74 -48.81
C LEU A 247 -18.72 -49.11 -48.91
N THR A 248 -17.41 -49.08 -49.15
CA THR A 248 -16.50 -50.24 -49.15
C THR A 248 -15.96 -50.59 -47.74
N GLU A 249 -15.40 -51.79 -47.55
CA GLU A 249 -14.84 -52.24 -46.25
C GLU A 249 -13.67 -51.35 -45.76
N THR A 250 -12.90 -50.81 -46.70
CA THR A 250 -11.85 -49.80 -46.45
C THR A 250 -12.42 -48.47 -45.95
N GLN A 251 -13.56 -48.03 -46.50
CA GLN A 251 -14.27 -46.83 -46.06
C GLN A 251 -14.93 -47.00 -44.68
N MET A 252 -15.42 -48.20 -44.37
CA MET A 252 -15.87 -48.55 -43.01
C MET A 252 -14.71 -48.43 -42.00
N ALA A 253 -13.50 -48.85 -42.37
CA ALA A 253 -12.31 -48.66 -41.56
C ALA A 253 -11.95 -47.17 -41.38
N ASP A 254 -12.12 -46.34 -42.40
CA ASP A 254 -11.88 -44.90 -42.31
C ASP A 254 -12.93 -44.14 -41.48
N ILE A 255 -14.19 -44.57 -41.50
CA ILE A 255 -15.23 -44.11 -40.55
C ILE A 255 -14.80 -44.44 -39.11
N ILE A 256 -14.38 -45.68 -38.86
CA ILE A 256 -13.92 -46.11 -37.52
C ILE A 256 -12.72 -45.28 -37.06
N LYS A 257 -11.74 -45.04 -37.94
CA LYS A 257 -10.60 -44.18 -37.60
C LYS A 257 -11.02 -42.74 -37.34
N THR A 258 -11.94 -42.18 -38.12
CA THR A 258 -12.49 -40.82 -37.91
C THR A 258 -13.22 -40.70 -36.57
N LEU A 259 -14.02 -41.70 -36.22
CA LEU A 259 -14.72 -41.77 -34.94
C LEU A 259 -13.73 -41.87 -33.76
N ARG A 260 -12.61 -42.57 -33.92
CA ARG A 260 -11.50 -42.56 -32.93
C ARG A 260 -10.86 -41.17 -32.80
N THR A 261 -10.61 -40.47 -33.92
CA THR A 261 -10.06 -39.11 -33.90
C THR A 261 -11.00 -38.12 -33.20
N LEU A 262 -12.31 -38.17 -33.48
CA LEU A 262 -13.33 -37.35 -32.79
C LEU A 262 -13.41 -37.65 -31.28
N LYS A 263 -13.33 -38.92 -30.89
CA LYS A 263 -13.26 -39.31 -29.46
C LYS A 263 -12.01 -38.76 -28.78
N SER A 264 -10.87 -38.78 -29.46
CA SER A 264 -9.62 -38.18 -28.95
C SER A 264 -9.73 -36.66 -28.80
N LEU A 265 -10.34 -35.96 -29.78
CA LEU A 265 -10.61 -34.53 -29.69
C LEU A 265 -11.56 -34.18 -28.53
N SER A 266 -12.64 -34.95 -28.37
CA SER A 266 -13.58 -34.80 -27.26
C SER A 266 -12.90 -35.01 -25.90
N ALA A 267 -12.04 -36.03 -25.79
CA ALA A 267 -11.24 -36.25 -24.58
C ALA A 267 -10.29 -35.09 -24.28
N THR A 268 -9.64 -34.54 -25.31
CA THR A 268 -8.76 -33.36 -25.19
C THR A 268 -9.53 -32.16 -24.68
N ASN A 269 -10.70 -31.85 -25.25
CA ASN A 269 -11.54 -30.75 -24.79
C ASN A 269 -12.01 -30.93 -23.34
N ARG A 270 -12.39 -32.16 -22.94
CA ARG A 270 -12.74 -32.46 -21.54
C ARG A 270 -11.56 -32.23 -20.60
N SER A 271 -10.35 -32.65 -20.97
CA SER A 271 -9.13 -32.39 -20.19
C SER A 271 -8.84 -30.89 -20.06
N LEU A 272 -9.05 -30.09 -21.12
CA LEU A 272 -8.88 -28.65 -21.08
C LEU A 272 -9.90 -27.97 -20.16
N LEU A 273 -11.19 -28.32 -20.28
CA LEU A 273 -12.24 -27.80 -19.41
C LEU A 273 -11.97 -28.17 -17.95
N LEU A 274 -11.55 -29.40 -17.68
CA LEU A 274 -11.19 -29.84 -16.34
C LEU A 274 -10.03 -29.02 -15.77
N LEU A 275 -9.00 -28.77 -16.59
CA LEU A 275 -7.85 -27.97 -16.19
C LEU A 275 -8.25 -26.52 -15.86
N CYS A 276 -9.13 -25.91 -16.67
CA CYS A 276 -9.69 -24.59 -16.36
C CYS A 276 -10.51 -24.60 -15.06
N LYS A 277 -11.28 -25.66 -14.79
CA LYS A 277 -12.03 -25.80 -13.52
C LYS A 277 -11.10 -25.93 -12.31
N ILE A 278 -9.99 -26.65 -12.46
CA ILE A 278 -8.94 -26.80 -11.43
C ILE A 278 -8.26 -25.45 -11.18
N ASP A 279 -7.83 -24.75 -12.23
CA ASP A 279 -7.16 -23.44 -12.13
C ASP A 279 -8.08 -22.39 -11.47
N ASN A 280 -9.40 -22.48 -11.69
CA ASN A 280 -10.39 -21.60 -11.08
C ASN A 280 -10.84 -22.05 -9.66
N GLY A 281 -10.28 -23.13 -9.12
CA GLY A 281 -10.58 -23.61 -7.76
C GLY A 281 -12.01 -24.14 -7.57
N GLN A 282 -12.66 -24.65 -8.63
CA GLN A 282 -14.06 -25.08 -8.57
C GLN A 282 -14.29 -26.45 -7.89
N PHE A 283 -13.24 -27.07 -7.34
CA PHE A 283 -13.30 -28.37 -6.65
C PHE A 283 -13.12 -28.17 -5.15
N VAL A 284 -14.23 -27.88 -4.47
CA VAL A 284 -14.25 -27.53 -3.03
C VAL A 284 -14.52 -28.76 -2.15
N ASN A 285 -15.11 -29.81 -2.71
CA ASN A 285 -15.44 -31.02 -1.95
C ASN A 285 -14.17 -31.86 -1.71
N ARG A 286 -13.84 -32.10 -0.44
CA ARG A 286 -12.67 -32.91 -0.04
C ARG A 286 -13.17 -34.10 0.75
N VAL A 287 -12.78 -35.28 0.31
CA VAL A 287 -13.01 -36.54 1.01
C VAL A 287 -11.64 -37.20 1.20
N THR A 288 -11.45 -37.90 2.31
CA THR A 288 -10.24 -38.69 2.50
C THR A 288 -10.31 -39.90 1.57
N VAL A 289 -9.44 -39.93 0.57
CA VAL A 289 -9.37 -40.98 -0.45
C VAL A 289 -8.07 -41.76 -0.27
N ASP A 290 -8.18 -43.08 -0.20
CA ASP A 290 -7.04 -43.97 -0.26
C ASP A 290 -6.61 -44.20 -1.73
N LEU A 291 -5.38 -43.77 -2.06
CA LEU A 291 -4.82 -43.92 -3.39
C LEU A 291 -4.51 -45.39 -3.73
N GLU A 292 -4.27 -46.25 -2.74
CA GLU A 292 -4.09 -47.70 -2.96
C GLU A 292 -5.38 -48.31 -3.50
N THR A 293 -6.50 -48.12 -2.78
CA THR A 293 -7.81 -48.58 -3.22
C THR A 293 -8.16 -48.05 -4.61
N THR A 294 -7.86 -46.78 -4.90
CA THR A 294 -8.07 -46.18 -6.22
C THR A 294 -7.22 -46.84 -7.30
N THR A 295 -5.97 -47.14 -7.00
CA THR A 295 -5.05 -47.86 -7.91
C THR A 295 -5.59 -49.24 -8.23
N MET A 296 -6.00 -50.00 -7.22
CA MET A 296 -6.50 -51.37 -7.39
C MET A 296 -7.81 -51.43 -8.18
N LYS A 297 -8.61 -50.36 -8.17
CA LYS A 297 -9.80 -50.24 -9.04
C LYS A 297 -9.44 -50.00 -10.51
N ILE A 298 -8.44 -49.15 -10.80
CA ILE A 298 -8.12 -48.70 -12.17
C ILE A 298 -7.14 -49.64 -12.88
N LEU A 299 -6.24 -50.26 -12.12
CA LEU A 299 -5.14 -51.05 -12.66
C LEU A 299 -5.59 -52.25 -13.51
N PRO A 300 -6.61 -53.05 -13.12
CA PRO A 300 -7.06 -54.19 -13.93
C PRO A 300 -7.55 -53.79 -15.32
N ASP A 301 -8.30 -52.69 -15.40
CA ASP A 301 -8.83 -52.18 -16.68
C ASP A 301 -7.69 -51.76 -17.62
N LEU A 302 -6.69 -51.05 -17.10
CA LEU A 302 -5.53 -50.66 -17.90
C LEU A 302 -4.67 -51.87 -18.29
N ALA A 303 -4.47 -52.82 -17.38
CA ALA A 303 -3.73 -54.04 -17.67
C ALA A 303 -4.41 -54.86 -18.79
N ALA A 304 -5.74 -54.94 -18.80
CA ALA A 304 -6.49 -55.59 -19.87
C ALA A 304 -6.32 -54.89 -21.22
N VAL A 305 -6.35 -53.56 -21.25
CA VAL A 305 -6.17 -52.76 -22.47
C VAL A 305 -4.77 -52.94 -23.07
N TYR A 306 -3.74 -53.09 -22.24
CA TYR A 306 -2.35 -53.25 -22.68
C TYR A 306 -1.81 -54.68 -22.56
N ALA A 307 -2.67 -55.68 -22.40
CA ALA A 307 -2.28 -57.08 -22.20
C ALA A 307 -1.34 -57.61 -23.30
N ASN A 308 -1.55 -57.16 -24.54
CA ASN A 308 -0.74 -57.55 -25.69
C ASN A 308 0.74 -57.12 -25.60
N ARG A 309 1.08 -56.15 -24.74
CA ARG A 309 2.46 -55.67 -24.54
C ARG A 309 3.28 -56.50 -23.53
N ARG A 310 2.65 -57.49 -22.87
CA ARG A 310 3.31 -58.38 -21.88
C ARG A 310 4.04 -57.64 -20.75
N ILE A 311 3.49 -56.51 -20.31
CA ILE A 311 4.06 -55.69 -19.24
C ILE A 311 3.80 -56.36 -17.89
N GLN A 312 4.84 -56.53 -17.07
CA GLN A 312 4.70 -57.01 -15.70
C GLN A 312 4.37 -55.85 -14.77
N VAL A 313 3.34 -55.99 -13.93
CA VAL A 313 3.00 -54.98 -12.93
C VAL A 313 3.27 -55.53 -11.55
N LYS A 314 4.06 -54.80 -10.74
CA LYS A 314 4.30 -55.10 -9.33
C LYS A 314 3.71 -53.99 -8.47
N THR A 315 2.97 -54.39 -7.44
CA THR A 315 2.38 -53.47 -6.46
C THR A 315 2.93 -53.79 -5.09
N ALA A 316 3.46 -52.81 -4.37
CA ALA A 316 3.93 -52.97 -3.00
C ALA A 316 3.49 -51.79 -2.12
N PHE A 317 2.50 -52.04 -1.27
CA PHE A 317 1.94 -51.04 -0.36
C PHE A 317 2.32 -51.42 1.07
N THR A 318 3.14 -50.58 1.71
CA THR A 318 3.58 -50.75 3.11
C THR A 318 2.91 -49.76 4.06
N GLY A 319 1.95 -48.97 3.58
CA GLY A 319 1.14 -48.03 4.36
C GLY A 319 0.02 -47.37 3.54
N ALA A 320 -1.10 -47.05 4.20
CA ALA A 320 -2.27 -46.43 3.57
C ALA A 320 -1.95 -45.01 3.05
N ALA A 321 -2.17 -44.79 1.75
CA ALA A 321 -1.88 -43.53 1.07
C ALA A 321 -3.10 -42.62 1.08
N GLU A 322 -3.50 -42.12 2.24
CA GLU A 322 -4.71 -41.31 2.40
C GLU A 322 -4.45 -39.83 2.07
N VAL A 323 -5.29 -39.26 1.20
CA VAL A 323 -5.21 -37.86 0.79
C VAL A 323 -6.59 -37.21 0.83
N ASP A 324 -6.68 -35.98 1.33
CA ASP A 324 -7.90 -35.17 1.30
C ASP A 324 -8.07 -34.52 -0.08
N ILE A 325 -8.82 -35.18 -0.97
CA ILE A 325 -8.99 -34.81 -2.38
C ILE A 325 -10.42 -35.07 -2.85
N ASP A 326 -10.84 -34.43 -3.94
CA ASP A 326 -12.07 -34.81 -4.62
C ASP A 326 -11.93 -36.22 -5.23
N GLU A 327 -12.90 -37.11 -4.98
CA GLU A 327 -12.84 -38.52 -5.41
C GLU A 327 -12.64 -38.67 -6.93
N GLN A 328 -13.28 -37.80 -7.72
CA GLN A 328 -13.11 -37.84 -9.18
C GLN A 328 -11.70 -37.42 -9.58
N LEU A 329 -11.16 -36.37 -8.94
CA LEU A 329 -9.79 -35.92 -9.21
C LEU A 329 -8.74 -36.94 -8.77
N ALA A 330 -8.96 -37.68 -7.69
CA ALA A 330 -8.09 -38.79 -7.27
C ALA A 330 -8.02 -39.88 -8.35
N GLY A 331 -9.17 -40.30 -8.87
CA GLY A 331 -9.24 -41.27 -9.96
C GLY A 331 -8.52 -40.78 -11.23
N ILE A 332 -8.66 -39.49 -11.55
CA ILE A 332 -7.99 -38.87 -12.70
C ILE A 332 -6.47 -38.77 -12.49
N LEU A 333 -6.01 -38.41 -11.29
CA LEU A 333 -4.60 -38.33 -10.93
C LEU A 333 -3.91 -39.68 -11.14
N ILE A 334 -4.44 -40.72 -10.50
CA ILE A 334 -3.90 -42.08 -10.55
C ILE A 334 -4.04 -42.66 -11.96
N GLY A 335 -5.19 -42.49 -12.59
CA GLY A 335 -5.42 -42.94 -13.96
C GLY A 335 -4.44 -42.34 -14.96
N ASN A 336 -4.08 -41.05 -14.83
CA ASN A 336 -3.09 -40.42 -15.71
C ASN A 336 -1.66 -40.92 -15.45
N LEU A 337 -1.27 -41.13 -14.19
CA LEU A 337 0.04 -41.70 -13.86
C LEU A 337 0.20 -43.13 -14.39
N LEU A 338 -0.79 -44.00 -14.13
CA LEU A 338 -0.78 -45.39 -14.61
C LEU A 338 -0.82 -45.44 -16.14
N LYS A 339 -1.69 -44.64 -16.78
CA LYS A 339 -1.75 -44.57 -18.24
C LYS A 339 -0.42 -44.09 -18.84
N ASN A 340 0.26 -43.13 -18.21
CA ASN A 340 1.59 -42.70 -18.62
C ASN A 340 2.59 -43.86 -18.55
N ALA A 341 2.59 -44.60 -17.43
CA ALA A 341 3.44 -45.76 -17.22
C ALA A 341 3.23 -46.84 -18.31
N PHE A 342 1.98 -47.14 -18.71
CA PHE A 342 1.70 -48.12 -19.77
C PHE A 342 2.07 -47.63 -21.18
N ILE A 343 1.76 -46.37 -21.52
CA ILE A 343 1.97 -45.83 -22.87
C ILE A 343 3.47 -45.74 -23.18
N HIS A 344 4.25 -45.27 -22.20
CA HIS A 344 5.68 -45.00 -22.35
C HIS A 344 6.58 -46.17 -21.96
N ASN A 345 6.00 -47.33 -21.63
CA ASN A 345 6.76 -48.55 -21.40
C ASN A 345 7.37 -49.15 -22.68
N VAL A 346 8.35 -50.02 -22.48
CA VAL A 346 8.84 -51.00 -23.46
C VAL A 346 8.03 -52.30 -23.37
N ASP A 347 7.91 -53.02 -24.48
CA ASP A 347 7.24 -54.32 -24.51
C ASP A 347 8.03 -55.34 -23.67
N GLY A 348 7.34 -56.13 -22.85
CA GLY A 348 7.97 -57.02 -21.87
C GLY A 348 8.60 -56.31 -20.66
N GLY A 349 8.40 -54.99 -20.54
CA GLY A 349 8.91 -54.18 -19.44
C GLY A 349 8.15 -54.36 -18.11
N GLU A 350 8.51 -53.53 -17.14
CA GLU A 350 7.96 -53.56 -15.78
C GLU A 350 7.33 -52.20 -15.40
N ILE A 351 6.22 -52.26 -14.66
CA ILE A 351 5.62 -51.13 -13.95
C ILE A 351 5.61 -51.48 -12.46
N SER A 352 6.14 -50.59 -11.63
CA SER A 352 6.12 -50.74 -10.18
C SER A 352 5.31 -49.61 -9.55
N VAL A 353 4.31 -49.97 -8.75
CA VAL A 353 3.49 -49.01 -7.98
C VAL A 353 3.71 -49.28 -6.51
N THR A 354 4.25 -48.28 -5.80
CA THR A 354 4.59 -48.42 -4.39
C THR A 354 4.04 -47.29 -3.53
N SER A 355 3.72 -47.60 -2.26
CA SER A 355 3.36 -46.61 -1.25
C SER A 355 3.98 -46.97 0.10
N ASP A 356 4.50 -45.97 0.80
CA ASP A 356 4.95 -46.08 2.20
C ASP A 356 4.07 -45.28 3.19
N GLY A 357 2.90 -44.80 2.74
CA GLY A 357 1.98 -43.96 3.50
C GLY A 357 2.37 -42.47 3.55
N LYS A 358 3.61 -42.12 3.19
CA LYS A 358 4.06 -40.72 3.03
C LYS A 358 4.33 -40.34 1.59
N THR A 359 4.58 -41.33 0.76
CA THR A 359 4.86 -41.17 -0.66
C THR A 359 4.12 -42.23 -1.44
N TYR A 360 3.62 -41.83 -2.61
CA TYR A 360 3.03 -42.74 -3.59
C TYR A 360 3.83 -42.62 -4.88
N THR A 361 4.32 -43.74 -5.38
CA THR A 361 5.27 -43.78 -6.50
C THR A 361 4.77 -44.69 -7.61
N VAL A 362 4.83 -44.19 -8.84
CA VAL A 362 4.60 -44.97 -10.06
C VAL A 362 5.88 -44.94 -10.89
N ALA A 363 6.47 -46.11 -11.10
CA ALA A 363 7.68 -46.28 -11.88
C ALA A 363 7.45 -47.20 -13.07
N ASN A 364 8.04 -46.89 -14.22
CA ASN A 364 7.98 -47.74 -15.39
C ASN A 364 9.34 -47.83 -16.10
N THR A 365 9.64 -48.99 -16.67
CA THR A 365 10.71 -49.10 -17.66
C THR A 365 10.36 -48.27 -18.90
N GLY A 366 11.34 -47.79 -19.63
CA GLY A 366 11.08 -46.89 -20.75
C GLY A 366 12.33 -46.55 -21.54
N SER A 367 12.37 -45.35 -22.09
CA SER A 367 13.55 -44.86 -22.81
C SER A 367 14.77 -44.82 -21.89
N LEU A 368 15.94 -45.23 -22.38
CA LEU A 368 17.20 -45.16 -21.63
C LEU A 368 17.73 -43.72 -21.41
N ARG A 369 16.94 -42.70 -21.75
CA ARG A 369 17.30 -41.30 -21.60
C ARG A 369 16.37 -40.63 -20.59
N PRO A 370 16.91 -39.78 -19.69
CA PRO A 370 16.08 -39.00 -18.79
C PRO A 370 15.21 -38.01 -19.57
N LEU A 371 14.02 -37.74 -19.06
CA LEU A 371 13.15 -36.68 -19.56
C LEU A 371 13.58 -35.33 -18.98
N ASP A 372 13.23 -34.25 -19.66
CA ASP A 372 13.47 -32.89 -19.17
C ASP A 372 12.49 -32.59 -18.01
N ASP A 373 12.99 -32.72 -16.77
CA ASP A 373 12.22 -32.46 -15.53
C ASP A 373 11.61 -31.05 -15.50
N SER A 374 12.27 -30.07 -16.11
CA SER A 374 11.78 -28.68 -16.11
C SER A 374 10.53 -28.50 -16.97
N LYS A 375 10.29 -29.38 -17.95
CA LYS A 375 9.22 -29.25 -18.95
C LYS A 375 8.22 -30.40 -18.95
N ILE A 376 8.51 -31.51 -18.30
CA ILE A 376 7.67 -32.72 -18.36
C ILE A 376 6.24 -32.50 -17.87
N PHE A 377 6.04 -31.54 -16.97
CA PHE A 377 4.73 -31.14 -16.45
C PHE A 377 4.10 -29.97 -17.20
N GLU A 378 4.76 -29.39 -18.21
CA GLU A 378 4.19 -28.36 -19.06
C GLU A 378 3.07 -28.92 -19.96
N ARG A 379 2.04 -28.11 -20.21
CA ARG A 379 0.90 -28.50 -21.04
C ARG A 379 1.37 -28.73 -22.48
N PHE A 380 0.91 -29.81 -23.10
CA PHE A 380 1.22 -30.18 -24.49
C PHE A 380 2.69 -30.50 -24.75
N TYR A 381 3.48 -30.74 -23.69
CA TYR A 381 4.86 -31.18 -23.84
C TYR A 381 4.92 -32.63 -24.33
N HIS A 382 5.79 -32.88 -25.30
CA HIS A 382 6.06 -34.20 -25.87
C HIS A 382 7.56 -34.45 -25.89
N SER A 383 8.00 -35.60 -25.38
CA SER A 383 9.38 -36.06 -25.60
C SER A 383 9.58 -36.44 -27.07
N ALA A 384 10.72 -36.05 -27.63
CA ALA A 384 11.02 -36.19 -29.05
C ALA A 384 10.86 -37.65 -29.52
N GLY A 385 9.81 -37.93 -30.30
CA GLY A 385 9.67 -39.20 -31.05
C GLY A 385 8.33 -39.93 -30.98
N LYS A 386 7.39 -39.62 -30.07
CA LYS A 386 6.06 -40.28 -30.03
C LYS A 386 4.91 -39.29 -29.83
N LYS A 387 4.23 -38.91 -30.93
CA LYS A 387 2.99 -38.10 -30.94
C LYS A 387 1.71 -38.89 -30.60
N SER A 388 1.80 -39.99 -29.85
CA SER A 388 0.64 -40.87 -29.61
C SER A 388 -0.22 -40.46 -28.41
N SER A 389 0.16 -39.41 -27.68
CA SER A 389 -0.58 -38.89 -26.53
C SER A 389 -0.85 -37.39 -26.70
N THR A 390 -1.72 -36.82 -25.88
CA THR A 390 -2.14 -35.42 -25.98
C THR A 390 -1.21 -34.43 -25.27
N GLY A 391 -0.17 -34.91 -24.57
CA GLY A 391 0.70 -34.08 -23.74
C GLY A 391 0.01 -33.37 -22.56
N LEU A 392 -1.26 -33.68 -22.27
CA LEU A 392 -2.03 -33.04 -21.19
C LEU A 392 -2.06 -33.84 -19.89
N GLY A 393 -1.79 -35.15 -19.93
CA GLY A 393 -1.96 -36.04 -18.77
C GLY A 393 -1.11 -35.65 -17.56
N LEU A 394 0.21 -35.47 -17.74
CA LEU A 394 1.10 -35.08 -16.64
C LEU A 394 0.90 -33.63 -16.18
N SER A 395 0.49 -32.74 -17.09
CA SER A 395 0.13 -31.37 -16.72
C SER A 395 -1.12 -31.31 -15.82
N LEU A 396 -2.06 -32.24 -16.03
CA LEU A 396 -3.25 -32.41 -15.19
C LEU A 396 -2.88 -33.00 -13.83
N VAL A 397 -1.96 -33.97 -13.79
CA VAL A 397 -1.39 -34.48 -12.53
C VAL A 397 -0.79 -33.33 -11.74
N LYS A 398 0.07 -32.49 -12.34
CA LYS A 398 0.67 -31.35 -11.66
C LYS A 398 -0.36 -30.33 -11.18
N ALA A 399 -1.39 -30.05 -11.97
CA ALA A 399 -2.45 -29.11 -11.60
C ALA A 399 -3.26 -29.61 -10.39
N ILE A 400 -3.63 -30.90 -10.38
CA ILE A 400 -4.31 -31.54 -9.25
C ILE A 400 -3.40 -31.53 -8.01
N SER A 401 -2.13 -31.92 -8.16
CA SER A 401 -1.16 -31.90 -7.06
C SER A 401 -1.05 -30.51 -6.44
N ASN A 402 -0.88 -29.47 -7.26
CA ASN A 402 -0.77 -28.09 -6.78
C ASN A 402 -2.05 -27.60 -6.07
N LEU A 403 -3.25 -27.97 -6.55
CA LEU A 403 -4.53 -27.57 -5.95
C LEU A 403 -4.69 -28.08 -4.51
N TYR A 404 -4.20 -29.29 -4.24
CA TYR A 404 -4.31 -29.93 -2.93
C TYR A 404 -3.02 -29.83 -2.09
N GLY A 405 -2.00 -29.12 -2.58
CA GLY A 405 -0.72 -28.94 -1.87
C GLY A 405 0.16 -30.18 -1.86
N LEU A 406 -0.05 -31.11 -2.79
CA LEU A 406 0.81 -32.29 -2.99
C LEU A 406 2.02 -31.90 -3.85
N ASP A 407 3.18 -32.44 -3.52
CA ASP A 407 4.36 -32.28 -4.37
C ASP A 407 4.53 -33.51 -5.27
N ILE A 408 4.80 -33.28 -6.55
CA ILE A 408 5.04 -34.32 -7.57
C ILE A 408 6.43 -34.09 -8.14
N LYS A 409 7.27 -35.13 -8.11
CA LYS A 409 8.64 -35.12 -8.63
C LYS A 409 8.88 -36.23 -9.64
N TYR A 410 9.74 -35.97 -10.60
CA TYR A 410 10.23 -36.96 -11.54
C TYR A 410 11.69 -37.31 -11.23
N THR A 411 12.02 -38.60 -11.28
CA THR A 411 13.39 -39.10 -11.18
C THR A 411 13.64 -40.19 -12.20
N PHE A 412 14.89 -40.32 -12.64
CA PHE A 412 15.33 -41.39 -13.53
C PHE A 412 16.48 -42.15 -12.88
N THR A 413 16.21 -43.37 -12.45
CA THR A 413 17.19 -44.22 -11.74
C THR A 413 17.10 -45.64 -12.26
N GLY A 414 18.25 -46.28 -12.53
CA GLY A 414 18.29 -47.68 -12.96
C GLY A 414 17.52 -48.00 -14.25
N GLY A 415 17.34 -47.03 -15.15
CA GLY A 415 16.54 -47.22 -16.38
C GLY A 415 15.02 -47.14 -16.20
N MET A 416 14.57 -46.76 -14.99
CA MET A 416 13.16 -46.58 -14.65
C MET A 416 12.82 -45.09 -14.59
N HIS A 417 11.69 -44.72 -15.18
CA HIS A 417 11.08 -43.40 -15.03
C HIS A 417 10.15 -43.45 -13.82
N THR A 418 10.42 -42.63 -12.81
CA THR A 418 9.74 -42.69 -11.51
C THR A 418 9.07 -41.37 -11.20
N PHE A 419 7.75 -41.40 -11.00
CA PHE A 419 6.95 -40.26 -10.57
C PHE A 419 6.52 -40.47 -9.12
N THR A 420 6.94 -39.56 -8.24
CA THR A 420 6.70 -39.65 -6.79
C THR A 420 5.83 -38.49 -6.32
N LEU A 421 4.68 -38.82 -5.73
CA LEU A 421 3.79 -37.92 -5.01
C LEU A 421 4.15 -37.93 -3.52
N SER A 422 4.38 -36.78 -2.92
CA SER A 422 4.53 -36.63 -1.48
C SER A 422 3.18 -36.35 -0.82
N ILE A 423 2.79 -37.23 0.09
CA ILE A 423 1.55 -37.22 0.88
C ILE A 423 1.94 -36.75 2.28
N GLY A 424 1.84 -35.45 2.53
CA GLY A 424 2.18 -34.87 3.83
C GLY A 424 1.75 -33.41 3.91
N LYS A 425 1.12 -33.04 5.04
CA LYS A 425 0.78 -31.64 5.34
C LYS A 425 2.08 -30.84 5.45
N ALA A 426 2.21 -29.80 4.63
CA ALA A 426 3.06 -28.66 4.96
C ALA A 426 2.47 -27.91 6.15
#